data_AF-A0A5J5P166-F1
#
_entry.id   AF-A0A5J5P166-F1
#
_cell.length_a   1.000
_cell.length_b   1.000
_cell.length_c   1.000
_cell.angle_alpha   90.00
_cell.angle_beta   90.00
_cell.angle_gamma   90.00
#
_symmetry.space_group_name_H-M   'P 1'
#
loop_
_entity.id
_entity.type
_entity.pdbx_description
1 polymer ?
#
loop_
_entity_poly.entity_id
_entity_poly.type
_entity_poly.pdbx_seq_one_letter_code
_entity_poly.pdbx_strand_id
1 'polypeptide(L)'
;MDEAESRKKRRWRQRKEQRLYLQLSDGLECLEHICREGCTTVGPYDVETAKKPSPCDKYATCQGVQMLIKHLVLCKRRASGVGCCRCNRMWQLLRLHSSICDHPDSCRVPLCRQFKWKAQQKMREDAKWKLLVKKVCSAKAMSSLSMSSLSLPKRKREEELKETMGRTAHALKTFRLY
;
A
#
# COMPACT_ATOMS: atom_id res chain seq x y z
N MET A 1 11.79 -35.58 3.87
CA MET A 1 11.48 -34.42 2.99
C MET A 1 12.77 -33.68 2.71
N ASP A 2 13.04 -33.34 1.47
CA ASP A 2 14.25 -32.63 1.05
C ASP A 2 14.28 -31.17 1.57
N GLU A 3 15.43 -30.74 2.11
CA GLU A 3 15.60 -29.41 2.72
C GLU A 3 15.49 -28.29 1.68
N ALA A 4 15.95 -28.52 0.45
CA ALA A 4 15.85 -27.55 -0.63
C ALA A 4 14.38 -27.33 -1.07
N GLU A 5 13.60 -28.41 -1.16
CA GLU A 5 12.16 -28.34 -1.43
C GLU A 5 11.40 -27.58 -0.33
N SER A 6 11.71 -27.85 0.95
CA SER A 6 11.11 -27.14 2.09
C SER A 6 11.38 -25.63 2.05
N ARG A 7 12.63 -25.23 1.74
CA ARG A 7 13.01 -23.81 1.57
C ARG A 7 12.27 -23.14 0.42
N LYS A 8 12.10 -23.82 -0.71
CA LYS A 8 11.34 -23.32 -1.87
C LYS A 8 9.87 -23.08 -1.51
N LYS A 9 9.24 -24.02 -0.81
CA LYS A 9 7.85 -23.93 -0.34
C LYS A 9 7.64 -22.78 0.65
N ARG A 10 8.57 -22.58 1.59
CA ARG A 10 8.55 -21.45 2.54
C ARG A 10 8.62 -20.11 1.82
N ARG A 11 9.56 -19.94 0.88
CA ARG A 11 9.68 -18.70 0.08
C ARG A 11 8.42 -18.39 -0.71
N TRP A 12 7.80 -19.40 -1.31
CA TRP A 12 6.54 -19.22 -2.06
C TRP A 12 5.40 -18.74 -1.16
N ARG A 13 5.22 -19.36 0.01
CA ARG A 13 4.22 -18.93 1.01
C ARG A 13 4.47 -17.49 1.46
N GLN A 14 5.72 -17.13 1.74
CA GLN A 14 6.11 -15.77 2.15
C GLN A 14 5.79 -14.74 1.05
N ARG A 15 6.09 -15.03 -0.22
CA ARG A 15 5.76 -14.12 -1.34
C ARG A 15 4.25 -13.93 -1.51
N LYS A 16 3.46 -15.01 -1.40
CA LYS A 16 2.00 -14.93 -1.47
C LYS A 16 1.45 -14.08 -0.32
N GLU A 17 1.96 -14.31 0.88
CA GLU A 17 1.61 -13.54 2.07
C GLU A 17 1.98 -12.05 1.93
N GLN A 18 3.19 -11.73 1.47
CA GLN A 18 3.63 -10.34 1.21
C GLN A 18 2.73 -9.63 0.19
N ARG A 19 2.34 -10.31 -0.89
CA ARG A 19 1.41 -9.76 -1.89
C ARG A 19 0.06 -9.39 -1.27
N LEU A 20 -0.46 -10.22 -0.36
CA LEU A 20 -1.72 -9.93 0.33
C LEU A 20 -1.60 -8.68 1.22
N TYR A 21 -0.51 -8.53 1.96
CA TYR A 21 -0.30 -7.33 2.78
C TYR A 21 -0.08 -6.07 1.96
N LEU A 22 0.54 -6.19 0.78
CA LEU A 22 0.64 -5.09 -0.17
C LEU A 22 -0.75 -4.65 -0.66
N GLN A 23 -1.61 -5.59 -1.05
CA GLN A 23 -2.99 -5.27 -1.46
C GLN A 23 -3.79 -4.60 -0.33
N LEU A 24 -3.57 -5.01 0.93
CA LEU A 24 -4.17 -4.33 2.08
C LEU A 24 -3.62 -2.91 2.25
N SER A 25 -2.30 -2.71 2.10
CA SER A 25 -1.69 -1.39 2.13
C SER A 25 -2.27 -0.47 1.05
N ASP A 26 -2.36 -0.95 -0.20
CA ASP A 26 -2.95 -0.21 -1.31
C ASP A 26 -4.41 0.16 -1.03
N GLY A 27 -5.19 -0.76 -0.43
CA GLY A 27 -6.56 -0.49 -0.01
C GLY A 27 -6.67 0.61 1.06
N LEU A 28 -5.72 0.67 2.00
CA LEU A 28 -5.67 1.72 3.04
C LEU A 28 -5.28 3.07 2.45
N GLU A 29 -4.31 3.10 1.54
CA GLU A 29 -3.94 4.32 0.81
C GLU A 29 -5.10 4.85 -0.05
N CYS A 30 -5.80 3.97 -0.76
CA CYS A 30 -6.98 4.35 -1.53
C CYS A 30 -8.11 4.88 -0.63
N LEU A 31 -8.32 4.28 0.55
CA LEU A 31 -9.28 4.76 1.53
C LEU A 31 -8.93 6.18 2.02
N GLU A 32 -7.67 6.42 2.39
CA GLU A 32 -7.19 7.74 2.80
C GLU A 32 -7.36 8.77 1.67
N HIS A 33 -6.96 8.42 0.45
CA HIS A 33 -7.12 9.26 -0.74
C HIS A 33 -8.58 9.65 -0.99
N ILE A 34 -9.50 8.67 -1.01
CA ILE A 34 -10.94 8.92 -1.22
C ILE A 34 -11.50 9.84 -0.13
N CYS A 35 -11.16 9.61 1.13
CA CYS A 35 -11.69 10.40 2.25
C CYS A 35 -11.07 11.80 2.34
N ARG A 36 -9.89 12.02 1.76
CA ARG A 36 -9.20 13.33 1.80
C ARG A 36 -9.45 14.20 0.59
N GLU A 37 -9.37 13.61 -0.60
CA GLU A 37 -9.40 14.34 -1.87
C GLU A 37 -10.65 14.03 -2.69
N GLY A 38 -11.31 12.91 -2.39
CA GLY A 38 -12.28 12.32 -3.30
C GLY A 38 -11.64 11.64 -4.51
N CYS A 39 -12.33 10.61 -5.00
CA CYS A 39 -11.98 9.91 -6.22
C CYS A 39 -13.27 9.59 -6.99
N THR A 40 -13.33 9.96 -8.27
CA THR A 40 -14.47 9.76 -9.18
C THR A 40 -15.83 10.13 -8.60
N THR A 41 -16.54 9.17 -7.99
CA THR A 41 -17.94 9.29 -7.53
C THR A 41 -18.11 9.29 -6.01
N VAL A 42 -17.02 9.21 -5.25
CA VAL A 42 -17.05 9.24 -3.78
C VAL A 42 -15.98 10.21 -3.32
N GLY A 43 -16.36 11.17 -2.49
CA GLY A 43 -15.45 12.14 -1.91
C GLY A 43 -16.03 12.75 -0.64
N PRO A 44 -15.24 13.61 0.03
CA PRO A 44 -15.71 14.29 1.22
C PRO A 44 -16.77 15.34 0.87
N TYR A 45 -17.60 15.70 1.84
CA TYR A 45 -18.78 16.56 1.63
C TYR A 45 -18.41 18.02 1.26
N ASP A 46 -17.26 18.47 1.74
CA ASP A 46 -16.72 19.83 1.59
C ASP A 46 -15.92 20.04 0.30
N VAL A 47 -15.67 18.98 -0.49
CA VAL A 47 -14.95 19.06 -1.75
C VAL A 47 -15.92 18.74 -2.87
N GLU A 48 -16.27 19.74 -3.68
CA GLU A 48 -16.91 19.47 -4.95
C GLU A 48 -16.03 18.48 -5.70
N THR A 49 -16.60 17.33 -6.10
CA THR A 49 -15.90 16.34 -6.91
C THR A 49 -15.63 16.96 -8.27
N ALA A 50 -14.59 17.79 -8.35
CA ALA A 50 -14.05 18.29 -9.59
C ALA A 50 -13.79 17.05 -10.44
N LYS A 51 -14.37 17.01 -11.64
CA LYS A 51 -14.10 15.96 -12.61
C LYS A 51 -12.60 16.01 -12.91
N LYS A 52 -11.80 15.25 -12.15
CA LYS A 52 -10.36 15.12 -12.40
C LYS A 52 -10.22 14.64 -13.86
N PRO A 53 -9.38 15.30 -14.68
CA PRO A 53 -9.28 15.00 -16.11
C PRO A 53 -8.80 13.58 -16.41
N SER A 54 -8.23 12.87 -15.42
CA SER A 54 -7.83 11.47 -15.51
C SER A 54 -8.21 10.67 -14.24
N PRO A 55 -8.47 9.36 -14.38
CA PRO A 55 -8.56 8.44 -13.23
C PRO A 55 -7.24 8.42 -12.45
N CYS A 56 -7.29 8.21 -11.13
CA CYS A 56 -6.07 8.08 -10.33
C CYS A 56 -5.29 6.80 -10.71
N ASP A 57 -3.98 6.79 -10.47
CA ASP A 57 -3.09 5.67 -10.84
C ASP A 57 -3.54 4.33 -10.25
N LYS A 58 -4.19 4.36 -9.08
CA LYS A 58 -4.74 3.18 -8.39
C LYS A 58 -6.26 3.03 -8.60
N TYR A 59 -6.79 3.43 -9.76
CA TYR A 59 -8.23 3.48 -10.03
C TYR A 59 -8.96 2.16 -9.73
N ALA A 60 -8.42 1.00 -10.12
CA ALA A 60 -9.06 -0.28 -9.86
C ALA A 60 -9.25 -0.56 -8.36
N THR A 61 -8.24 -0.25 -7.54
CA THR A 61 -8.32 -0.40 -6.09
C THR A 61 -9.25 0.66 -5.48
N CYS A 62 -9.16 1.91 -5.93
CA CYS A 62 -10.08 2.97 -5.51
C CYS A 62 -11.53 2.58 -5.80
N GLN A 63 -11.86 2.10 -7.00
CA GLN A 63 -13.19 1.65 -7.37
C GLN A 63 -13.71 0.58 -6.39
N GLY A 64 -12.88 -0.41 -6.05
CA GLY A 64 -13.22 -1.43 -5.06
C GLY A 64 -13.55 -0.84 -3.68
N VAL A 65 -12.73 0.10 -3.19
CA VAL A 65 -12.97 0.78 -1.91
C VAL A 65 -14.21 1.67 -1.96
N GLN A 66 -14.44 2.41 -3.05
CA GLN A 66 -15.63 3.22 -3.26
C GLN A 66 -16.91 2.37 -3.21
N MET A 67 -16.89 1.18 -3.79
CA MET A 67 -18.03 0.25 -3.71
C MET A 67 -18.29 -0.20 -2.28
N LEU A 68 -17.26 -0.42 -1.47
CA LEU A 68 -17.41 -0.73 -0.04
C LEU A 68 -17.99 0.46 0.75
N ILE A 69 -17.54 1.69 0.47
CA ILE A 69 -18.06 2.91 1.08
C ILE A 69 -19.55 3.09 0.76
N LYS A 70 -19.90 3.09 -0.53
CA LYS A 70 -21.30 3.20 -0.99
C LYS A 70 -22.18 2.13 -0.35
N HIS A 71 -21.68 0.89 -0.30
CA HIS A 71 -22.40 -0.20 0.33
C HIS A 71 -22.62 0.03 1.82
N LEU A 72 -21.61 0.48 2.58
CA LEU A 72 -21.72 0.70 4.02
C LEU A 72 -22.78 1.76 4.37
N VAL A 73 -22.97 2.75 3.49
CA VAL A 73 -23.97 3.81 3.64
C VAL A 73 -25.38 3.30 3.30
N LEU A 74 -25.52 2.54 2.22
CA LEU A 74 -26.84 2.11 1.69
C LEU A 74 -27.35 0.78 2.27
N CYS A 75 -26.50 -0.01 2.93
CA CYS A 75 -26.87 -1.37 3.35
C CYS A 75 -27.77 -1.39 4.59
N LYS A 76 -29.05 -1.74 4.40
CA LYS A 76 -30.04 -1.87 5.47
C LYS A 76 -29.69 -2.94 6.51
N ARG A 77 -28.95 -4.00 6.14
CA ARG A 77 -28.48 -5.05 7.08
C ARG A 77 -27.45 -4.54 8.09
N ARG A 78 -26.94 -3.31 7.93
CA ARG A 78 -26.08 -2.67 8.92
C ARG A 78 -26.85 -2.37 10.22
N ALA A 79 -28.12 -1.98 10.11
CA ALA A 79 -28.95 -1.60 11.25
C ALA A 79 -29.44 -2.82 12.07
N SER A 80 -29.49 -4.01 11.46
CA SER A 80 -29.99 -5.24 12.08
C SER A 80 -28.96 -5.98 12.95
N GLY A 81 -27.82 -5.37 13.28
CA GLY A 81 -26.76 -5.97 14.10
C GLY A 81 -25.90 -7.05 13.42
N VAL A 82 -26.49 -7.88 12.56
CA VAL A 82 -25.80 -8.90 11.75
C VAL A 82 -25.33 -8.29 10.42
N GLY A 83 -24.23 -7.53 10.45
CA GLY A 83 -23.67 -6.91 9.25
C GLY A 83 -23.39 -7.94 8.14
N CYS A 84 -23.65 -7.58 6.87
CA CYS A 84 -23.35 -8.48 5.76
C CYS A 84 -21.84 -8.55 5.45
N CYS A 85 -21.42 -9.50 4.61
CA CYS A 85 -20.00 -9.71 4.28
C CYS A 85 -19.28 -8.46 3.74
N ARG A 86 -19.96 -7.62 2.94
CA ARG A 86 -19.39 -6.37 2.40
C ARG A 86 -19.24 -5.31 3.48
N CYS A 87 -20.22 -5.16 4.37
CA CYS A 87 -20.10 -4.31 5.55
C CYS A 87 -18.91 -4.75 6.41
N ASN A 88 -18.79 -6.05 6.69
CA ASN A 88 -17.71 -6.58 7.54
C ASN A 88 -16.33 -6.30 6.95
N ARG A 89 -16.17 -6.42 5.62
CA ARG A 89 -14.91 -6.05 4.94
C ARG A 89 -14.59 -4.56 5.10
N MET A 90 -15.58 -3.70 4.90
CA MET A 90 -15.39 -2.25 5.09
C MET A 90 -15.03 -1.92 6.54
N TRP A 91 -15.72 -2.52 7.51
CA TRP A 91 -15.42 -2.38 8.93
C TRP A 91 -14.02 -2.83 9.30
N GLN A 92 -13.56 -3.95 8.74
CA GLN A 92 -12.19 -4.44 8.94
C GLN A 92 -11.16 -3.47 8.36
N LEU A 93 -11.41 -2.88 7.19
CA LEU A 93 -10.53 -1.88 6.58
C LEU A 93 -10.43 -0.61 7.44
N LEU A 94 -11.56 -0.09 7.92
CA LEU A 94 -11.60 1.07 8.82
C LEU A 94 -10.86 0.80 10.14
N ARG A 95 -11.08 -0.38 10.75
CA ARG A 95 -10.38 -0.80 11.96
C ARG A 95 -8.88 -0.92 11.72
N LEU A 96 -8.47 -1.51 10.60
CA LEU A 96 -7.05 -1.64 10.23
C LEU A 96 -6.41 -0.26 10.05
N HIS A 97 -7.06 0.66 9.33
CA HIS A 97 -6.61 2.04 9.19
C HIS A 97 -6.39 2.70 10.56
N SER A 98 -7.36 2.63 11.47
CA SER A 98 -7.22 3.23 12.81
C SER A 98 -6.05 2.65 13.62
N SER A 99 -5.72 1.37 13.41
CA SER A 99 -4.61 0.71 14.11
C SER A 99 -3.25 1.26 13.66
N ILE A 100 -3.15 1.70 12.40
CA ILE A 100 -1.90 2.23 11.80
C ILE A 100 -1.87 3.76 11.70
N CYS A 101 -2.98 4.45 11.94
CA CYS A 101 -3.07 5.91 11.81
C CYS A 101 -2.44 6.58 13.03
N ASP A 102 -1.44 7.43 12.79
CA ASP A 102 -0.72 8.17 13.85
C ASP A 102 -1.43 9.46 14.27
N HIS A 103 -2.28 10.02 13.39
CA HIS A 103 -2.92 11.32 13.57
C HIS A 103 -4.46 11.19 13.57
N PRO A 104 -5.06 10.51 14.56
CA PRO A 104 -6.50 10.21 14.56
C PRO A 104 -7.38 11.46 14.65
N ASP A 105 -6.91 12.56 15.23
CA ASP A 105 -7.71 13.79 15.43
C ASP A 105 -7.83 14.65 14.16
N SER A 106 -6.84 14.59 13.26
CA SER A 106 -6.87 15.27 11.95
C SER A 106 -7.21 14.32 10.80
N CYS A 107 -7.44 13.02 11.09
CA CYS A 107 -7.73 12.03 10.08
C CYS A 107 -9.14 12.18 9.51
N ARG A 108 -9.24 12.27 8.17
CA ARG A 108 -10.52 12.34 7.44
C ARG A 108 -11.19 10.98 7.22
N VAL A 109 -10.53 9.86 7.54
CA VAL A 109 -11.13 8.53 7.39
C VAL A 109 -12.23 8.34 8.43
N PRO A 110 -13.47 7.99 8.01
CA PRO A 110 -14.59 7.90 8.93
C PRO A 110 -14.34 6.85 10.01
N LEU A 111 -14.75 7.15 11.23
CA LEU A 111 -14.66 6.25 12.39
C LEU A 111 -13.23 5.92 12.85
N CYS A 112 -12.19 6.52 12.22
CA CYS A 112 -10.80 6.33 12.64
C CYS A 112 -10.61 6.66 14.13
N ARG A 113 -11.02 7.87 14.54
CA ARG A 113 -10.95 8.32 15.94
C ARG A 113 -11.71 7.40 16.90
N GLN A 114 -12.92 6.98 16.52
CA GLN A 114 -13.74 6.09 17.35
C GLN A 114 -13.08 4.73 17.55
N PHE A 115 -12.50 4.15 16.49
CA PHE A 115 -11.79 2.89 16.60
C PHE A 115 -10.49 3.03 17.39
N LYS A 116 -9.73 4.11 17.18
CA LYS A 116 -8.50 4.38 17.94
C LYS A 116 -8.77 4.46 19.44
N TRP A 117 -9.80 5.20 19.84
CA TRP A 117 -10.24 5.29 21.23
C TRP A 117 -10.64 3.93 21.80
N LYS A 118 -11.47 3.16 21.07
CA LYS A 118 -11.90 1.81 21.50
C LYS A 118 -10.73 0.84 21.65
N ALA A 119 -9.70 0.95 20.82
CA ALA A 119 -8.50 0.12 20.91
C ALA A 119 -7.68 0.45 22.18
N GLN A 120 -7.55 1.74 22.53
CA GLN A 120 -6.87 2.16 23.76
C GLN A 120 -7.58 1.67 25.04
N GLN A 121 -8.92 1.69 25.05
CA GLN A 121 -9.71 1.22 26.18
C GLN A 121 -9.67 -0.32 26.33
N LYS A 122 -9.57 -1.04 25.21
CA LYS A 122 -9.40 -2.50 25.22
C LYS A 122 -7.90 -2.83 25.30
N MET A 123 -7.36 -2.87 26.52
CA MET A 123 -5.98 -3.30 26.86
C MET A 123 -5.53 -4.66 26.28
N ARG A 124 -6.43 -5.42 25.63
CA ARG A 124 -6.16 -6.75 25.08
C ARG A 124 -6.52 -6.81 23.59
N GLU A 125 -5.78 -6.09 22.76
CA GLU A 125 -5.79 -6.40 21.32
C GLU A 125 -5.19 -7.80 21.08
N ASP A 126 -5.93 -8.62 20.36
CA ASP A 126 -5.56 -9.97 19.92
C ASP A 126 -4.15 -9.98 19.30
N ALA A 127 -3.29 -10.90 19.74
CA ALA A 127 -1.93 -11.07 19.23
C ALA A 127 -1.91 -11.26 17.70
N LYS A 128 -2.92 -11.93 17.14
CA LYS A 128 -3.09 -12.10 15.69
C LYS A 128 -3.34 -10.77 14.98
N TRP A 129 -4.12 -9.88 15.60
CA TRP A 129 -4.37 -8.53 15.06
C TRP A 129 -3.10 -7.69 15.09
N LYS A 130 -2.35 -7.70 16.20
CA LYS A 130 -1.07 -6.98 16.30
C LYS A 130 -0.07 -7.45 15.24
N LEU A 131 0.00 -8.76 14.99
CA LEU A 131 0.85 -9.32 13.94
C LEU A 131 0.40 -8.85 12.55
N LEU A 132 -0.90 -8.86 12.26
CA LEU A 132 -1.45 -8.35 11.00
C LEU A 132 -1.05 -6.88 10.77
N VAL A 133 -1.26 -6.03 11.77
CA VAL A 133 -0.92 -4.59 11.73
C VAL A 133 0.57 -4.42 11.41
N LYS A 134 1.46 -5.12 12.14
CA LYS A 134 2.91 -5.07 11.89
C LYS A 134 3.27 -5.46 10.46
N LYS A 135 2.71 -6.56 9.93
CA LYS A 135 3.03 -7.02 8.58
C LYS A 135 2.52 -6.07 7.49
N VAL A 136 1.36 -5.43 7.69
CA VAL A 136 0.85 -4.40 6.78
C VAL A 136 1.73 -3.15 6.83
N CYS A 137 2.12 -2.68 8.02
CA CYS A 137 3.07 -1.56 8.15
C CYS A 137 4.40 -1.84 7.44
N SER A 138 4.97 -3.05 7.62
CA SER A 138 6.19 -3.45 6.91
C SER A 138 5.99 -3.46 5.40
N ALA A 139 4.87 -3.99 4.89
CA ALA A 139 4.58 -3.98 3.47
C ALA A 139 4.45 -2.54 2.91
N LYS A 140 3.76 -1.65 3.63
CA LYS A 140 3.62 -0.24 3.30
C LYS A 140 4.99 0.44 3.19
N ALA A 141 5.82 0.29 4.22
CA ALA A 141 7.17 0.87 4.26
C ALA A 141 8.06 0.37 3.11
N MET A 142 8.07 -0.93 2.84
CA MET A 142 8.86 -1.48 1.72
C MET A 142 8.42 -0.94 0.37
N SER A 143 7.10 -0.79 0.14
CA SER A 143 6.58 -0.22 -1.09
C SER A 143 6.98 1.24 -1.25
N SER A 144 6.84 2.05 -0.21
CA SER A 144 7.29 3.45 -0.22
C SER A 144 8.78 3.55 -0.52
N LEU A 145 9.62 2.73 0.12
CA LEU A 145 11.05 2.70 -0.14
C LEU A 145 11.38 2.27 -1.57
N SER A 146 10.69 1.30 -2.14
CA SER A 146 10.90 0.88 -3.54
C SER A 146 10.59 1.98 -4.57
N MET A 147 9.61 2.84 -4.26
CA MET A 147 9.28 4.02 -5.08
C MET A 147 10.30 5.14 -4.89
N SER A 148 10.81 5.32 -3.66
CA SER A 148 11.93 6.24 -3.38
C SER A 148 13.22 5.82 -4.08
N SER A 149 13.49 4.52 -4.20
CA SER A 149 14.66 4.00 -4.95
C SER A 149 14.61 4.28 -6.45
N LEU A 150 13.41 4.47 -7.02
CA LEU A 150 13.22 4.83 -8.43
C LEU A 150 13.37 6.35 -8.68
N SER A 151 13.37 7.17 -7.62
CA SER A 151 13.49 8.63 -7.69
C SER A 151 14.88 9.17 -7.35
N LEU A 152 15.88 8.32 -7.08
CA LEU A 152 17.28 8.75 -7.14
C LEU A 152 17.70 8.94 -8.61
N PRO A 153 18.25 10.11 -8.99
CA PRO A 153 18.91 10.25 -10.28
C PRO A 153 20.03 9.21 -10.36
N LYS A 154 19.95 8.30 -11.32
CA LYS A 154 21.10 7.50 -11.75
C LYS A 154 22.16 8.46 -12.31
N ARG A 155 22.99 9.05 -11.45
CA ARG A 155 24.22 9.72 -11.86
C ARG A 155 25.42 8.90 -11.40
N LYS A 156 26.29 8.61 -12.37
CA LYS A 156 27.65 8.07 -12.26
C LYS A 156 27.81 6.60 -11.84
N ARG A 157 27.53 5.69 -12.77
CA ARG A 157 28.34 4.45 -12.91
C ARG A 157 28.40 3.86 -14.34
N GLU A 158 28.00 4.63 -15.36
CA GLU A 158 28.11 4.19 -16.77
C GLU A 158 29.13 5.00 -17.59
N GLU A 159 29.64 6.12 -17.07
CA GLU A 159 30.59 6.96 -17.79
C GLU A 159 32.05 6.45 -17.68
N GLU A 160 32.46 5.91 -16.52
CA GLU A 160 33.82 5.37 -16.32
C GLU A 160 34.11 4.09 -17.12
N LEU A 161 33.09 3.31 -17.49
CA LEU A 161 33.28 2.10 -18.30
C LEU A 161 33.51 2.45 -19.79
N LYS A 162 32.92 3.55 -20.28
CA LYS A 162 33.08 3.98 -21.68
C LYS A 162 34.43 4.67 -21.93
N GLU A 163 34.93 5.46 -20.97
CA GLU A 163 36.27 6.06 -21.06
C GLU A 163 37.39 5.02 -20.99
N THR A 164 37.26 3.99 -20.15
CA THR A 164 38.27 2.92 -20.04
C THR A 164 38.32 2.02 -21.27
N MET A 165 37.18 1.74 -21.90
CA MET A 165 37.13 0.98 -23.17
C MET A 165 37.63 1.80 -24.38
N GLY A 166 37.43 3.13 -24.37
CA GLY A 166 37.96 4.03 -25.40
C GLY A 166 39.49 4.17 -25.37
N ARG A 167 40.08 4.29 -24.16
CA ARG A 167 41.54 4.40 -23.99
C ARG A 167 42.27 3.10 -24.36
N THR A 168 41.72 1.94 -24.01
CA THR A 168 42.31 0.64 -24.33
C THR A 168 42.26 0.34 -25.83
N ALA A 169 41.20 0.74 -26.53
CA ALA A 169 41.11 0.60 -27.99
C ALA A 169 42.11 1.49 -28.76
N HIS A 170 42.49 2.64 -28.21
CA HIS A 170 43.49 3.53 -28.83
C HIS A 170 44.93 3.03 -28.60
N ALA A 171 45.22 2.46 -27.43
CA ALA A 171 46.55 1.92 -27.11
C ALA A 171 46.96 0.72 -28.00
N LEU A 172 45.99 -0.12 -28.40
CA LEU A 172 46.26 -1.31 -29.22
C LEU A 172 46.53 -1.02 -30.70
N LYS A 173 46.33 0.22 -31.17
CA LYS A 173 46.60 0.63 -32.57
C LYS A 173 48.00 1.20 -32.81
N THR A 174 48.86 1.26 -31.79
CA THR A 174 50.21 1.86 -31.90
C THR A 174 51.38 0.88 -31.81
N PHE A 175 51.13 -0.42 -31.73
CA PHE A 175 52.20 -1.42 -31.89
C PHE A 175 52.47 -1.68 -33.39
N ARG A 176 53.34 -0.84 -33.98
CA ARG A 176 54.08 -1.19 -35.20
C ARG A 176 55.16 -2.19 -34.83
N LEU A 177 55.10 -3.38 -35.41
CA LEU A 177 56.21 -4.32 -35.48
C LEU A 177 57.24 -3.74 -36.45
N TYR A 178 58.45 -3.48 -35.97
CA TYR A 178 59.65 -3.37 -36.80
C TYR A 178 60.21 -4.77 -37.02
#